data_AF-A0A946U7B3-F1
#
_entry.id   AF-A0A946U7B3-F1
#
_cell.length_a   1.000
_cell.length_b   1.000
_cell.length_c   1.000
_cell.angle_alpha   90.00
_cell.angle_beta   90.00
_cell.angle_gamma   90.00
#
_symmetry.space_group_name_H-M   'P 1'
#
loop_
_entity.id
_entity.type
_entity.pdbx_description
1 polymer ?
#
loop_
_entity_poly.entity_id
_entity_poly.type
_entity_poly.pdbx_seq_one_letter_code
_entity_poly.pdbx_strand_id
1 'polypeptide(L)'
;MSGMKSAYELAMERMGGESKSLTDAQKQAIADIDAKMKAKVAETEIMFDQQLAGESDPAKGSLIQQTRHQQIARIKEDAEIEKEAIRKTA
;
A
#
# COMPACT_ATOMS: atom_id res chain seq x y z
N MET A 1 -45.67 1.32 4.38
CA MET A 1 -45.48 0.49 3.17
C MET A 1 -43.98 0.42 2.91
N SER A 2 -43.33 -0.64 3.38
CA SER A 2 -41.88 -0.83 3.21
C SER A 2 -41.61 -1.13 1.73
N GLY A 3 -40.88 -0.23 1.06
CA GLY A 3 -40.53 -0.40 -0.35
C GLY A 3 -39.69 -1.66 -0.56
N MET A 4 -39.89 -2.33 -1.70
CA MET A 4 -39.05 -3.43 -2.16
C MET A 4 -37.60 -2.98 -2.18
N LYS A 5 -36.79 -3.44 -1.23
CA LYS A 5 -35.34 -3.25 -1.25
C LYS A 5 -34.78 -3.96 -2.48
N SER A 6 -33.88 -3.33 -3.20
CA SER A 6 -33.22 -3.95 -4.35
C SER A 6 -32.34 -5.11 -3.91
N ALA A 7 -32.10 -6.07 -4.81
CA ALA A 7 -31.20 -7.20 -4.55
C ALA A 7 -29.78 -6.76 -4.15
N TYR A 8 -29.36 -5.57 -4.61
CA TYR A 8 -28.09 -4.94 -4.25
C TYR A 8 -28.08 -4.50 -2.78
N GLU A 9 -29.14 -3.83 -2.32
CA GLU A 9 -29.27 -3.40 -0.92
C GLU A 9 -29.34 -4.59 0.04
N LEU A 10 -30.02 -5.66 -0.36
CA LEU A 10 -30.08 -6.90 0.43
C LEU A 10 -28.74 -7.63 0.48
N ALA A 11 -27.95 -7.59 -0.60
CA ALA A 11 -26.60 -8.15 -0.63
C ALA A 11 -25.62 -7.36 0.26
N MET A 12 -25.74 -6.03 0.26
CA MET A 12 -24.95 -5.13 1.12
C MET A 12 -25.30 -5.30 2.61
N GLU A 13 -26.58 -5.48 2.95
CA GLU A 13 -27.01 -5.82 4.33
C GLU A 13 -26.46 -7.19 4.76
N ARG A 14 -26.43 -8.19 3.88
CA ARG A 14 -25.90 -9.55 4.17
C ARG A 14 -24.38 -9.61 4.28
N MET A 15 -23.65 -8.68 3.65
CA MET A 15 -22.18 -8.58 3.72
C MET A 15 -21.66 -7.71 4.87
N GLY A 16 -22.52 -7.22 5.77
CA GLY A 16 -22.10 -6.52 6.98
C GLY A 16 -22.17 -4.99 6.93
N GLY A 17 -23.09 -4.43 6.13
CA GLY A 17 -23.40 -3.00 6.12
C GLY A 17 -22.70 -2.22 5.00
N GLU A 18 -23.21 -1.01 4.74
CA GLU A 18 -22.71 -0.08 3.72
C GLU A 18 -21.17 -0.08 3.70
N SER A 19 -20.56 -0.58 2.63
CA SER A 19 -19.17 -0.24 2.37
C SER A 19 -19.14 1.26 2.21
N LYS A 20 -18.72 1.98 3.26
CA LYS A 20 -18.59 3.44 3.20
C LYS A 20 -17.68 3.73 2.02
N SER A 21 -18.27 4.19 0.92
CA SER A 21 -17.54 4.56 -0.26
C SER A 21 -16.60 5.69 0.13
N LEU A 22 -15.30 5.52 -0.14
CA LEU A 22 -14.32 6.55 0.15
C LEU A 22 -14.71 7.86 -0.54
N THR A 23 -14.60 8.96 0.19
CA THR A 23 -14.75 10.30 -0.38
C THR A 23 -13.66 10.54 -1.44
N ASP A 24 -13.89 11.46 -2.37
CA ASP A 24 -12.88 11.76 -3.39
C ASP A 24 -11.59 12.34 -2.77
N ALA A 25 -11.71 13.06 -1.65
CA ALA A 25 -10.55 13.50 -0.88
C ALA A 25 -9.74 12.33 -0.30
N GLN A 26 -10.41 11.29 0.24
CA GLN A 26 -9.72 10.08 0.72
C GLN A 26 -9.06 9.30 -0.41
N LYS A 27 -9.73 9.16 -1.56
CA LYS A 27 -9.15 8.52 -2.75
C LYS A 27 -7.90 9.26 -3.22
N GLN A 28 -7.96 10.60 -3.28
CA GLN A 28 -6.81 11.41 -3.68
C GLN A 28 -5.64 11.28 -2.69
N ALA A 29 -5.91 11.35 -1.38
CA ALA A 29 -4.87 11.17 -0.37
C ALA A 29 -4.21 9.78 -0.46
N ILE A 30 -5.00 8.72 -0.68
CA ILE A 30 -4.47 7.36 -0.90
C ILE A 30 -3.61 7.30 -2.16
N ALA A 31 -4.04 7.92 -3.26
CA ALA A 31 -3.27 7.96 -4.50
C ALA A 31 -1.92 8.69 -4.32
N ASP A 32 -1.91 9.78 -3.56
CA ASP A 32 -0.68 10.53 -3.25
C ASP A 32 0.28 9.70 -2.39
N ILE A 33 -0.23 8.93 -1.42
CA ILE A 33 0.56 7.98 -0.63
C ILE A 33 1.16 6.91 -1.54
N ASP A 34 0.37 6.33 -2.44
CA ASP A 34 0.85 5.31 -3.38
C ASP A 34 1.94 5.85 -4.32
N ALA A 35 1.79 7.09 -4.81
CA ALA A 35 2.80 7.74 -5.64
C ALA A 35 4.12 7.94 -4.88
N LYS A 36 4.06 8.42 -3.63
CA LYS A 36 5.24 8.59 -2.77
C LYS A 36 5.90 7.25 -2.44
N MET A 37 5.11 6.24 -2.08
CA MET A 37 5.62 4.89 -1.82
C MET A 37 6.35 4.34 -3.05
N LYS A 38 5.76 4.43 -4.25
CA LYS A 38 6.41 3.97 -5.50
C LYS A 38 7.73 4.68 -5.76
N ALA A 39 7.78 6.00 -5.57
CA ALA A 39 9.01 6.77 -5.73
C ALA A 39 10.11 6.31 -4.75
N LYS A 40 9.78 6.15 -3.46
CA LYS A 40 10.72 5.66 -2.44
C LYS A 40 11.21 4.25 -2.72
N VAL A 41 10.33 3.36 -3.19
CA VAL A 41 10.73 2.00 -3.60
C VAL A 41 11.72 2.09 -4.75
N ALA A 42 11.41 2.83 -5.82
CA ALA A 42 12.31 2.97 -6.97
C ALA A 42 13.69 3.55 -6.57
N GLU A 43 13.72 4.56 -5.72
CA GLU A 43 14.96 5.12 -5.17
C GLU A 43 15.77 4.07 -4.40
N THR A 44 15.10 3.30 -3.53
CA THR A 44 15.71 2.23 -2.75
C THR A 44 16.28 1.15 -3.66
N GLU A 45 15.53 0.75 -4.68
CA GLU A 45 15.98 -0.23 -5.69
C GLU A 45 17.24 0.26 -6.41
N ILE A 46 17.23 1.49 -6.94
CA ILE A 46 18.39 2.07 -7.63
C ILE A 46 19.62 2.11 -6.71
N MET A 47 19.45 2.55 -5.46
CA MET A 47 20.55 2.63 -4.49
C MET A 47 21.18 1.26 -4.23
N PHE A 48 20.36 0.23 -3.98
CA PHE A 48 20.88 -1.10 -3.69
C PHE A 48 21.42 -1.82 -4.93
N ASP A 49 20.85 -1.58 -6.11
CA ASP A 49 21.35 -2.14 -7.36
C ASP A 49 22.75 -1.57 -7.68
N GLN A 50 23.01 -0.30 -7.38
CA GLN A 50 24.36 0.30 -7.46
C GLN A 50 25.34 -0.34 -6.46
N GLN A 51 24.91 -0.62 -5.23
CA GLN A 51 25.74 -1.31 -4.24
C GLN A 51 26.09 -2.74 -4.68
N LEU A 52 25.11 -3.48 -5.22
CA LEU A 52 25.31 -4.83 -5.73
C LEU A 52 26.25 -4.87 -6.94
N ALA A 53 26.17 -3.88 -7.83
CA ALA A 53 27.06 -3.78 -8.99
C ALA A 53 28.53 -3.60 -8.59
N GLY A 54 28.80 -3.00 -7.43
CA GLY A 54 30.15 -2.82 -6.88
C GLY A 54 30.63 -3.93 -5.96
N GLU A 55 29.81 -4.95 -5.66
CA GLU A 55 30.14 -6.00 -4.69
C GLU A 55 30.59 -7.29 -5.39
N SER A 56 31.74 -7.81 -4.96
CA SER A 56 32.33 -9.04 -5.50
C SER A 56 32.21 -10.24 -4.55
N ASP A 57 31.97 -9.99 -3.26
CA ASP A 57 31.79 -11.02 -2.24
C ASP A 57 30.34 -11.53 -2.24
N PRO A 58 30.09 -12.81 -2.57
CA PRO A 58 28.74 -13.38 -2.61
C PRO A 58 27.99 -13.31 -1.27
N ALA A 59 28.71 -13.40 -0.15
CA ALA A 59 28.09 -13.34 1.17
C ALA A 59 27.58 -11.92 1.47
N LYS A 60 28.38 -10.90 1.12
CA LYS A 60 27.96 -9.50 1.24
C LYS A 60 26.86 -9.16 0.25
N GLY A 61 26.94 -9.63 -1.00
CA GLY A 61 25.88 -9.45 -1.99
C GLY A 61 24.54 -10.01 -1.50
N SER A 62 24.54 -11.18 -0.87
CA SER A 62 23.34 -11.78 -0.27
C SER A 62 22.77 -10.93 0.87
N LEU A 63 23.64 -10.37 1.73
CA LEU A 63 23.22 -9.47 2.81
C LEU A 63 22.64 -8.15 2.28
N ILE A 64 23.23 -7.59 1.22
CA ILE A 64 22.73 -6.38 0.55
C ILE A 64 21.33 -6.65 -0.02
N GLN A 65 21.12 -7.78 -0.70
CA GLN A 65 19.80 -8.17 -1.22
C GLN A 65 18.77 -8.37 -0.11
N GLN A 66 19.14 -9.05 0.98
CA GLN A 66 18.25 -9.22 2.13
C GLN A 66 17.83 -7.86 2.72
N THR A 67 18.81 -6.96 2.87
CA THR A 67 18.57 -5.61 3.38
C THR A 67 17.64 -4.82 2.46
N ARG A 68 17.87 -4.86 1.14
CA ARG A 68 16.99 -4.24 0.12
C ARG A 68 15.55 -4.71 0.28
N HIS A 69 15.33 -6.01 0.45
CA HIS A 69 13.98 -6.57 0.64
C HIS A 69 13.31 -6.07 1.92
N GLN A 70 14.04 -6.04 3.04
CA GLN A 70 13.51 -5.56 4.31
C GLN A 70 13.13 -4.07 4.24
N GLN A 71 13.96 -3.24 3.61
CA GLN A 71 13.65 -1.81 3.45
C GLN A 71 12.43 -1.58 2.57
N ILE A 72 12.33 -2.26 1.42
CA ILE A 72 11.16 -2.16 0.53
C ILE A 72 9.89 -2.64 1.24
N ALA A 73 9.98 -3.74 2.01
CA ALA A 73 8.85 -4.24 2.79
C ALA A 73 8.36 -3.20 3.80
N ARG A 74 9.28 -2.57 4.54
CA ARG A 74 8.96 -1.51 5.49
C ARG A 74 8.30 -0.29 4.83
N ILE A 75 8.82 0.17 3.68
CA ILE A 75 8.24 1.29 2.94
C ILE A 75 6.78 1.00 2.55
N LYS A 76 6.49 -0.23 2.13
CA LYS A 76 5.14 -0.67 1.78
C LYS A 76 4.23 -0.77 3.01
N GLU A 77 4.74 -1.31 4.11
CA GLU A 77 4.00 -1.42 5.37
C GLU A 77 3.62 -0.04 5.91
N ASP A 78 4.58 0.89 5.97
CA ASP A 78 4.33 2.27 6.40
C ASP A 78 3.24 2.93 5.52
N ALA A 79 3.30 2.73 4.20
CA ALA A 79 2.30 3.24 3.26
C ALA A 79 0.91 2.62 3.48
N GLU A 80 0.82 1.32 3.77
CA GLU A 80 -0.47 0.68 4.10
C GLU A 80 -1.03 1.19 5.43
N ILE A 81 -0.20 1.39 6.45
CA ILE A 81 -0.63 1.98 7.73
C ILE A 81 -1.21 3.38 7.51
N GLU A 82 -0.54 4.22 6.71
CA GLU A 82 -1.05 5.55 6.36
C GLU A 82 -2.39 5.48 5.61
N LYS A 83 -2.50 4.59 4.60
CA LYS A 83 -3.76 4.40 3.86
C LYS A 83 -4.89 3.91 4.74
N GLU A 84 -4.63 3.00 5.66
CA GLU A 84 -5.61 2.53 6.65
C GLU A 84 -6.11 3.65 7.56
N ALA A 85 -5.22 4.57 7.98
CA ALA A 85 -5.63 5.75 8.74
C ALA A 85 -6.57 6.67 7.94
N ILE A 86 -6.29 6.86 6.64
CA ILE A 86 -7.18 7.62 5.73
C ILE A 86 -8.52 6.91 5.52
N ARG A 87 -8.55 5.57 5.45
CA ARG A 87 -9.80 4.81 5.32
C ARG A 87 -10.67 4.94 6.59
N LYS A 88 -10.04 4.99 7.77
CA LYS A 88 -10.72 5.06 9.08
C LYS A 88 -11.18 6.44 9.50
N THR A 89 -10.81 7.50 8.77
CA THR A 89 -11.27 8.87 9.04
C THR A 89 -12.69 9.17 8.51
N ALA A 90 -13.42 8.15 8.04
CA ALA A 90 -14.78 8.20 7.49
C ALA A 90 -15.92 8.09 8.52
#